data_AF-A0A7X8JZZ1-F1
#
_entry.id   AF-A0A7X8JZZ1-F1
#
_cell.length_a   1.000
_cell.length_b   1.000
_cell.length_c   1.000
_cell.angle_alpha   90.00
_cell.angle_beta   90.00
_cell.angle_gamma   90.00
#
_symmetry.space_group_name_H-M   'P 1'
#
loop_
_entity.id
_entity.type
_entity.pdbx_description
1 polymer ?
#
loop_
_entity_poly.entity_id
_entity_poly.type
_entity_poly.pdbx_seq_one_letter_code
_entity_poly.pdbx_strand_id
1 'polypeptide(L)'
;MDCFLLITSDVQNKLAVSEILKCNEYTVRFGLVLSQVEAQELIETRNEALNRNGRIEFGGGIIDKIIKEFCDSPFLYQANYAETLNDLVETFYYFKNESQDRLSDDELISLMKKYFDSNCGGSVELLQNRELEAIAKNIRYGISDYEDISDQADYFDEEEEDL
;
A
#
# COMPACT_ATOMS: atom_id res chain seq x y z
N MET A 1 -20.23 26.78 -6.29
CA MET A 1 -18.75 26.94 -6.27
C MET A 1 -18.06 25.66 -6.77
N ASP A 2 -18.83 24.72 -7.34
CA ASP A 2 -18.48 23.30 -7.43
C ASP A 2 -17.89 22.90 -8.79
N CYS A 3 -18.19 23.64 -9.85
CA CYS A 3 -17.69 23.34 -11.19
C CYS A 3 -16.16 23.53 -11.29
N PHE A 4 -15.60 24.49 -10.55
CA PHE A 4 -14.15 24.72 -10.52
C PHE A 4 -13.39 23.59 -9.81
N LEU A 5 -13.92 23.07 -8.69
CA LEU A 5 -13.34 21.95 -7.95
C LEU A 5 -13.37 20.64 -8.77
N LEU A 6 -14.47 20.40 -9.50
CA LEU A 6 -14.61 19.23 -10.38
C LEU A 6 -13.65 19.28 -11.59
N ILE A 7 -13.42 20.46 -12.17
CA ILE A 7 -12.46 20.62 -13.26
C ILE A 7 -11.03 20.40 -12.74
N THR A 8 -10.71 20.88 -11.53
CA THR A 8 -9.39 20.65 -10.96
C THR A 8 -9.13 19.18 -10.64
N SER A 9 -10.11 18.42 -10.12
CA SER A 9 -9.92 17.00 -9.82
C SER A 9 -9.76 16.15 -11.08
N ASP A 10 -10.51 16.43 -12.16
CA ASP A 10 -10.39 15.71 -13.43
C ASP A 10 -9.01 15.90 -14.09
N VAL A 11 -8.49 17.14 -14.06
CA VAL A 11 -7.14 17.44 -14.56
C VAL A 11 -6.07 16.74 -13.71
N GLN A 12 -6.22 16.73 -12.38
CA GLN A 12 -5.29 16.04 -11.47
C GLN A 12 -5.29 14.52 -11.70
N ASN A 13 -6.46 13.90 -11.89
CA ASN A 13 -6.56 12.47 -12.18
C ASN A 13 -5.90 12.11 -13.50
N LYS A 14 -6.10 12.90 -14.56
CA LYS A 14 -5.44 12.69 -15.86
C LYS A 14 -3.92 12.77 -15.77
N LEU A 15 -3.40 13.73 -15.00
CA LEU A 15 -1.96 13.84 -14.76
C LEU A 15 -1.45 12.62 -13.99
N ALA A 16 -2.15 12.19 -12.95
CA ALA A 16 -1.76 11.04 -12.14
C ALA A 16 -1.78 9.72 -12.96
N VAL A 17 -2.78 9.51 -13.82
CA VAL A 17 -2.78 8.38 -14.79
C VAL A 17 -1.55 8.44 -15.70
N SER A 18 -1.20 9.63 -16.20
CA SER A 18 0.00 9.79 -17.03
C SER A 18 1.29 9.52 -16.27
N GLU A 19 1.36 9.80 -14.96
CA GLU A 19 2.51 9.50 -14.11
C GLU A 19 2.66 7.99 -13.90
N ILE A 20 1.57 7.31 -13.57
CA ILE A 20 1.54 5.84 -13.43
C ILE A 20 1.99 5.17 -14.73
N LEU A 21 1.45 5.60 -15.89
CA LEU A 21 1.81 5.02 -17.18
C LEU A 21 3.29 5.25 -17.56
N LYS A 22 3.93 6.32 -17.08
CA LYS A 22 5.38 6.51 -17.28
C LYS A 22 6.21 5.48 -16.53
N CYS A 23 5.70 4.93 -15.42
CA CYS A 23 6.42 3.87 -14.71
C CYS A 23 6.64 2.62 -15.60
N ASN A 24 5.81 2.39 -16.61
CA ASN A 24 5.99 1.29 -17.58
C ASN A 24 7.34 1.37 -18.31
N GLU A 25 7.91 2.56 -18.53
CA GLU A 25 9.25 2.72 -19.12
C GLU A 25 10.34 2.02 -18.27
N TYR A 26 10.14 1.98 -16.96
CA TYR A 26 11.01 1.30 -16.02
C TYR A 26 10.60 -0.17 -15.82
N THR A 27 9.32 -0.44 -15.57
CA THR A 27 8.84 -1.74 -15.11
C THR A 27 8.78 -2.82 -16.19
N VAL A 28 8.77 -2.43 -17.47
CA VAL A 28 8.79 -3.38 -18.60
C VAL A 28 10.00 -4.32 -18.57
N ARG A 29 11.12 -3.91 -17.99
CA ARG A 29 12.32 -4.76 -17.83
C ARG A 29 12.09 -5.96 -16.90
N PHE A 30 11.08 -5.86 -16.02
CA PHE A 30 10.62 -6.92 -15.12
C PHE A 30 9.42 -7.69 -15.69
N GLY A 31 8.98 -7.37 -16.92
CA GLY A 31 7.81 -7.98 -17.55
C GLY A 31 6.47 -7.42 -17.03
N LEU A 32 6.48 -6.23 -16.43
CA LEU A 32 5.32 -5.60 -15.81
C LEU A 32 4.93 -4.33 -16.56
N VAL A 33 3.69 -4.27 -17.07
CA VAL A 33 3.14 -3.13 -17.81
C VAL A 33 1.69 -2.91 -17.40
N LEU A 34 1.36 -1.70 -16.96
CA LEU A 34 -0.01 -1.26 -16.70
C LEU A 34 -0.65 -0.70 -17.98
N SER A 35 -1.88 -1.11 -18.25
CA SER A 35 -2.75 -0.47 -19.22
C SER A 35 -3.32 0.85 -18.69
N GLN A 36 -3.92 1.62 -19.58
CA GLN A 36 -4.59 2.86 -19.19
C GLN A 36 -5.78 2.62 -18.25
N VAL A 37 -6.47 1.49 -18.39
CA VAL A 37 -7.61 1.12 -17.53
C VAL A 37 -7.11 0.77 -16.13
N GLU A 38 -6.09 -0.08 -16.01
CA GLU A 38 -5.50 -0.44 -14.71
C GLU A 38 -4.90 0.78 -14.00
N ALA A 39 -4.28 1.71 -14.74
CA ALA A 39 -3.80 2.96 -14.18
C ALA A 39 -4.94 3.86 -13.66
N GLN A 40 -6.09 3.86 -14.33
CA GLN A 40 -7.28 4.60 -13.89
C GLN A 40 -7.90 3.97 -12.63
N GLU A 41 -7.96 2.64 -12.58
CA GLU A 41 -8.43 1.87 -11.41
C GLU A 41 -7.56 2.17 -10.17
N LEU A 42 -6.22 2.22 -10.32
CA LEU A 42 -5.31 2.59 -9.23
C LEU A 42 -5.58 4.00 -8.67
N ILE A 43 -5.97 4.95 -9.52
CA ILE A 43 -6.34 6.29 -9.10
C ILE A 43 -7.67 6.28 -8.33
N GLU A 44 -8.63 5.46 -8.74
CA GLU A 44 -9.91 5.29 -8.06
C GLU A 44 -9.70 4.67 -6.68
N THR A 45 -8.97 3.56 -6.59
CA THR A 45 -8.61 2.91 -5.32
C THR A 45 -7.89 3.87 -4.38
N ARG A 46 -6.93 4.65 -4.89
CA ARG A 46 -6.27 5.68 -4.08
C ARG A 46 -7.26 6.72 -3.55
N ASN A 47 -8.15 7.25 -4.40
CA ASN A 47 -9.12 8.27 -3.98
C ASN A 47 -10.08 7.72 -2.91
N GLU A 48 -10.49 6.47 -3.02
CA GLU A 48 -11.31 5.78 -2.02
C GLU A 48 -10.55 5.55 -0.72
N ALA A 49 -9.29 5.10 -0.79
CA ALA A 49 -8.44 4.89 0.38
C ALA A 49 -8.15 6.21 1.11
N LEU A 50 -7.85 7.28 0.38
CA LEU A 50 -7.67 8.62 0.95
C LEU A 50 -8.94 9.09 1.68
N ASN A 51 -10.11 8.95 1.04
CA ASN A 51 -11.39 9.33 1.64
C ASN A 51 -11.69 8.52 2.91
N ARG A 52 -11.54 7.19 2.85
CA ARG A 52 -11.74 6.30 4.01
C ARG A 52 -10.85 6.67 5.20
N ASN A 53 -9.62 7.09 4.93
CA ASN A 53 -8.64 7.44 5.95
C ASN A 53 -8.60 8.95 6.29
N GLY A 54 -9.52 9.77 5.75
CA GLY A 54 -9.57 11.22 6.01
C GLY A 54 -8.33 12.00 5.51
N ARG A 55 -7.67 11.50 4.46
CA ARG A 55 -6.43 12.06 3.89
C ARG A 55 -6.69 12.82 2.60
N ILE A 56 -5.81 13.77 2.30
CA ILE A 56 -5.80 14.53 1.04
C ILE A 56 -4.39 14.42 0.44
N GLU A 57 -4.30 14.03 -0.82
CA GLU A 57 -3.07 13.96 -1.60
C GLU A 57 -3.26 14.65 -2.95
N PHE A 58 -2.18 15.21 -3.49
CA PHE A 58 -2.14 15.80 -4.82
C PHE A 58 -1.13 15.04 -5.70
N GLY A 59 -1.54 14.54 -6.87
CA GLY A 59 -0.67 13.83 -7.84
C GLY A 59 -0.62 12.30 -7.68
N GLY A 60 0.23 11.60 -8.45
CA GLY A 60 0.42 10.12 -8.41
C GLY A 60 1.46 9.60 -7.41
N GLY A 61 1.91 10.43 -6.47
CA GLY A 61 3.18 10.27 -5.75
C GLY A 61 3.38 8.93 -5.03
N ILE A 62 2.37 8.45 -4.29
CA ILE A 62 2.50 7.18 -3.54
C ILE A 62 2.46 5.96 -4.47
N ILE A 63 1.59 5.98 -5.48
CA ILE A 63 1.45 4.86 -6.43
C ILE A 63 2.78 4.66 -7.18
N ASP A 64 3.42 5.74 -7.63
CA ASP A 64 4.73 5.69 -8.29
C ASP A 64 5.82 5.08 -7.40
N LYS A 65 5.79 5.36 -6.09
CA LYS A 65 6.74 4.78 -5.12
C LYS A 65 6.48 3.30 -4.93
N ILE A 66 5.22 2.90 -4.73
CA ILE A 66 4.84 1.48 -4.59
C ILE A 66 5.22 0.71 -5.85
N ILE A 67 4.91 1.23 -7.04
CA ILE A 67 5.28 0.60 -8.31
C ILE A 67 6.80 0.36 -8.37
N LYS A 68 7.61 1.38 -8.10
CA LYS A 68 9.08 1.27 -8.19
C LYS A 68 9.66 0.33 -7.15
N GLU A 69 9.14 0.37 -5.93
CA GLU A 69 9.63 -0.49 -4.84
C GLU A 69 9.27 -1.96 -5.10
N PHE A 70 8.07 -2.24 -5.60
CA PHE A 70 7.58 -3.61 -5.75
C PHE A 70 7.94 -4.28 -7.08
N CYS A 71 8.29 -3.53 -8.13
CA CYS A 71 8.43 -4.08 -9.48
C CYS A 71 9.48 -5.19 -9.66
N ASP A 72 10.40 -5.36 -8.70
CA ASP A 72 11.39 -6.44 -8.69
C ASP A 72 11.01 -7.62 -7.77
N SER A 73 9.81 -7.60 -7.17
CA SER A 73 9.31 -8.68 -6.32
C SER A 73 9.22 -10.00 -7.10
N PRO A 74 9.67 -11.13 -6.53
CA PRO A 74 9.51 -12.44 -7.14
C PRO A 74 8.05 -12.92 -7.15
N PHE A 75 7.15 -12.24 -6.44
CA PHE A 75 5.72 -12.59 -6.35
C PHE A 75 4.83 -11.74 -7.25
N LEU A 76 5.39 -10.75 -7.96
CA LEU A 76 4.67 -9.96 -8.95
C LEU A 76 4.97 -10.44 -10.37
N TYR A 77 3.90 -10.62 -11.14
CA TYR A 77 3.94 -10.95 -12.55
C TYR A 77 2.74 -10.32 -13.25
N GLN A 78 2.79 -10.17 -14.58
CA GLN A 78 1.80 -9.39 -15.33
C GLN A 78 0.34 -9.72 -15.00
N ALA A 79 0.01 -10.98 -14.73
CA ALA A 79 -1.37 -11.41 -14.47
C ALA A 79 -1.92 -11.01 -13.09
N ASN A 80 -1.07 -10.75 -12.09
CA ASN A 80 -1.51 -10.29 -10.76
C ASN A 80 -1.13 -8.82 -10.48
N TYR A 81 -0.37 -8.19 -11.37
CA TYR A 81 0.29 -6.92 -11.10
C TYR A 81 -0.67 -5.79 -10.70
N ALA A 82 -1.69 -5.51 -11.52
CA ALA A 82 -2.62 -4.42 -11.25
C ALA A 82 -3.46 -4.68 -9.99
N GLU A 83 -3.97 -5.90 -9.82
CA GLU A 83 -4.75 -6.31 -8.64
C GLU A 83 -3.92 -6.14 -7.36
N THR A 84 -2.71 -6.70 -7.32
CA THR A 84 -1.85 -6.59 -6.14
C THR A 84 -1.44 -5.14 -5.85
N LEU A 85 -1.19 -4.30 -6.86
CA LEU A 85 -0.91 -2.88 -6.64
C LEU A 85 -2.09 -2.14 -6.00
N ASN A 86 -3.32 -2.46 -6.39
CA ASN A 86 -4.51 -1.86 -5.75
C ASN A 86 -4.55 -2.23 -4.26
N ASP A 87 -4.37 -3.50 -3.92
CA ASP A 87 -4.36 -3.95 -2.53
C ASP A 87 -3.22 -3.30 -1.73
N LEU A 88 -2.04 -3.13 -2.33
CA LEU A 88 -0.91 -2.45 -1.70
C LEU A 88 -1.19 -0.96 -1.46
N VAL A 89 -1.86 -0.28 -2.39
CA VAL A 89 -2.27 1.13 -2.20
C VAL A 89 -3.25 1.27 -1.04
N GLU A 90 -4.24 0.38 -0.94
CA GLU A 90 -5.17 0.37 0.20
C GLU A 90 -4.43 0.10 1.52
N THR A 91 -3.56 -0.92 1.52
CA THR A 91 -2.71 -1.29 2.65
C THR A 91 -1.89 -0.10 3.14
N PHE A 92 -1.24 0.63 2.23
CA PHE A 92 -0.41 1.77 2.57
C PHE A 92 -1.19 2.83 3.35
N TYR A 93 -2.34 3.29 2.84
CA TYR A 93 -3.08 4.37 3.51
C TYR A 93 -3.72 3.92 4.83
N TYR A 94 -4.16 2.66 4.90
CA TYR A 94 -4.64 2.07 6.15
C TYR A 94 -3.55 2.10 7.22
N PHE A 95 -2.36 1.56 6.92
CA PHE A 95 -1.27 1.51 7.90
C PHE A 95 -0.59 2.84 8.16
N LYS A 96 -0.68 3.79 7.22
CA LYS A 96 -0.29 5.18 7.47
C LYS A 96 -1.15 5.80 8.58
N ASN A 97 -2.45 5.49 8.60
CA ASN A 97 -3.36 5.91 9.66
C ASN A 97 -3.12 5.12 10.96
N GLU A 98 -3.00 3.80 10.91
CA GLU A 98 -2.82 2.95 12.10
C GLU A 98 -1.50 3.22 12.85
N SER A 99 -0.44 3.58 12.11
CA SER A 99 0.84 4.00 12.68
C SER A 99 0.83 5.45 13.19
N GLN A 100 -0.28 6.17 13.10
CA GLN A 100 -0.42 7.59 13.47
C GLN A 100 0.64 8.47 12.79
N ASP A 101 0.91 8.21 11.51
CA ASP A 101 1.92 8.91 10.70
C ASP A 101 3.36 8.86 11.27
N ARG A 102 3.65 7.95 12.20
CA ARG A 102 4.99 7.82 12.81
C ARG A 102 6.01 7.20 11.86
N LEU A 103 5.57 6.39 10.90
CA LEU A 103 6.40 5.87 9.83
C LEU A 103 6.43 6.86 8.66
N SER A 104 7.60 7.14 8.11
CA SER A 104 7.68 7.88 6.85
C SER A 104 7.12 7.05 5.69
N ASP A 105 6.78 7.70 4.57
CA ASP A 105 6.20 6.97 3.42
C ASP A 105 7.17 5.91 2.88
N ASP A 106 8.44 6.28 2.72
CA ASP A 106 9.47 5.38 2.17
C ASP A 106 9.74 4.21 3.14
N GLU A 107 9.69 4.47 4.44
CA GLU A 107 9.85 3.45 5.47
C GLU A 107 8.69 2.46 5.48
N LEU A 108 7.44 2.93 5.45
CA LEU A 108 6.28 2.05 5.40
C LEU A 108 6.28 1.19 4.12
N ILE A 109 6.57 1.79 2.96
CA ILE A 109 6.65 1.04 1.70
C ILE A 109 7.79 0.01 1.73
N SER A 110 8.94 0.35 2.32
CA SER A 110 10.06 -0.59 2.48
C SER A 110 9.69 -1.78 3.38
N LEU A 111 8.98 -1.53 4.49
CA LEU A 111 8.47 -2.59 5.37
C LEU A 111 7.45 -3.46 4.64
N MET A 112 6.51 -2.85 3.92
CA MET A 112 5.54 -3.57 3.10
C MET A 112 6.24 -4.52 2.13
N LYS A 113 7.24 -4.04 1.38
CA LYS A 113 8.01 -4.85 0.44
C LYS A 113 8.79 -5.97 1.14
N LYS A 114 9.50 -5.63 2.23
CA LYS A 114 10.30 -6.58 3.03
C LYS A 114 9.46 -7.79 3.44
N TYR A 115 8.30 -7.56 4.07
CA TYR A 115 7.46 -8.66 4.58
C TYR A 115 6.67 -9.35 3.47
N PHE A 116 6.19 -8.61 2.46
CA PHE A 116 5.54 -9.18 1.30
C PHE A 116 6.43 -10.24 0.62
N ASP A 117 7.70 -9.91 0.39
CA ASP A 117 8.67 -10.80 -0.27
C ASP A 117 9.23 -11.91 0.63
N SER A 118 9.09 -11.79 1.95
CA SER A 118 9.64 -12.77 2.90
C SER A 118 8.51 -13.55 3.59
N ASN A 119 8.13 -13.14 4.79
CA ASN A 119 7.24 -13.86 5.69
C ASN A 119 5.84 -14.10 5.11
N CYS A 120 5.38 -13.21 4.21
CA CYS A 120 4.06 -13.29 3.61
C CYS A 120 4.03 -14.07 2.30
N GLY A 121 5.18 -14.34 1.68
CA GLY A 121 5.27 -15.10 0.42
C GLY A 121 4.37 -14.56 -0.71
N GLY A 122 4.27 -13.25 -0.84
CA GLY A 122 3.43 -12.57 -1.84
C GLY A 122 1.97 -12.37 -1.44
N SER A 123 1.56 -12.71 -0.21
CA SER A 123 0.20 -12.48 0.26
C SER A 123 0.02 -11.09 0.88
N VAL A 124 -0.79 -10.24 0.26
CA VAL A 124 -1.18 -8.95 0.84
C VAL A 124 -2.04 -9.13 2.09
N GLU A 125 -2.87 -10.17 2.14
CA GLU A 125 -3.69 -10.49 3.31
C GLU A 125 -2.83 -10.79 4.55
N LEU A 126 -1.79 -11.62 4.41
CA LEU A 126 -0.84 -11.88 5.50
C LEU A 126 -0.04 -10.62 5.86
N LEU A 127 0.31 -9.82 4.86
CA LEU A 127 1.02 -8.56 5.08
C LEU A 127 0.18 -7.62 5.97
N GLN A 128 -1.10 -7.46 5.65
CA GLN A 128 -2.02 -6.61 6.40
C GLN A 128 -2.27 -7.18 7.80
N ASN A 129 -2.78 -8.41 7.88
CA ASN A 129 -3.40 -8.92 9.10
C ASN A 129 -2.41 -9.50 10.11
N ARG A 130 -1.14 -9.71 9.72
CA ARG A 130 -0.11 -10.29 10.60
C ARG A 130 1.05 -9.32 10.81
N GLU A 131 1.79 -9.00 9.74
CA GLU A 131 3.06 -8.29 9.88
C GLU A 131 2.86 -6.80 10.17
N LEU A 132 2.08 -6.10 9.34
CA LEU A 132 1.85 -4.67 9.52
C LEU A 132 0.97 -4.37 10.73
N GLU A 133 0.00 -5.23 11.06
CA GLU A 133 -0.79 -5.08 12.29
C GLU A 133 0.09 -5.21 13.54
N ALA A 134 1.03 -6.14 13.57
CA ALA A 134 1.99 -6.26 14.68
C ALA A 134 2.87 -5.01 14.80
N ILE A 135 3.37 -4.48 13.67
CA ILE A 135 4.16 -3.23 13.65
C ILE A 135 3.31 -2.06 14.16
N ALA A 136 2.10 -1.87 13.64
CA ALA A 136 1.23 -0.78 14.06
C ALA A 136 0.90 -0.87 15.56
N LYS A 137 0.63 -2.08 16.06
CA LYS A 137 0.45 -2.34 17.50
C LYS A 137 1.68 -1.92 18.30
N ASN A 138 2.88 -2.37 17.91
CA ASN A 138 4.14 -2.03 18.57
C ASN A 138 4.37 -0.51 18.62
N ILE A 139 4.11 0.18 17.51
CA ILE A 139 4.17 1.63 17.40
C ILE A 139 3.19 2.29 18.38
N ARG A 140 1.92 1.86 18.42
CA ARG A 140 0.91 2.40 19.36
C ARG A 140 1.33 2.24 20.82
N TYR A 141 2.04 1.16 21.17
CA TYR A 141 2.60 0.93 22.50
C TYR A 141 3.95 1.63 22.77
N GLY A 142 4.54 2.29 21.77
CA GLY A 142 5.79 3.02 21.92
C GLY A 142 7.03 2.13 21.94
N ILE A 143 6.95 0.93 21.38
CA ILE A 143 8.10 0.02 21.22
C ILE A 143 9.00 0.57 20.11
N SER A 144 10.28 0.77 20.43
CA SER A 144 11.25 1.36 19.49
C SER A 144 11.79 0.38 18.45
N ASP A 145 11.76 -0.92 18.74
CA ASP A 145 12.18 -2.00 17.85
C ASP A 145 10.96 -2.71 17.26
N TYR A 146 10.10 -1.96 16.59
CA TYR A 146 8.81 -2.45 16.09
C TYR A 146 8.95 -3.43 14.91
N GLU A 147 10.12 -3.50 14.28
CA GLU A 147 10.43 -4.39 13.16
C GLU A 147 10.82 -5.81 13.59
N ASP A 148 11.23 -6.01 14.85
CA ASP A 148 11.49 -7.35 15.38
C ASP A 148 10.17 -8.00 15.77
N ILE A 149 9.52 -8.60 14.77
CA ILE A 149 8.25 -9.33 14.92
C ILE A 149 8.50 -10.80 15.34
N SER A 150 9.70 -11.14 15.84
CA SER A 150 10.09 -12.52 16.16
C SER A 150 8.99 -13.27 16.93
N ASP A 151 8.36 -14.19 16.20
CA ASP A 151 7.49 -15.27 16.64
C ASP A 151 6.44 -14.95 17.72
N GLN A 152 5.76 -13.80 17.64
CA GLN A 152 4.52 -13.56 18.42
C GLN A 152 3.30 -14.37 17.92
N ALA A 153 3.53 -15.51 17.27
CA ALA A 153 2.47 -16.47 16.92
C ALA A 153 1.98 -17.29 18.13
N ASP A 154 2.69 -17.25 19.26
CA ASP A 154 2.41 -18.11 20.43
C ASP A 154 1.56 -17.47 21.56
N TYR A 155 0.86 -16.35 21.30
CA TYR A 155 -0.09 -15.75 22.27
C TYR A 155 -1.53 -15.67 21.73
N PHE A 156 -2.01 -16.76 21.14
CA PHE A 156 -3.44 -17.09 21.12
C PHE A 156 -3.65 -18.36 21.94
N ASP A 157 -3.73 -18.22 23.25
CA ASP A 157 -4.49 -19.14 24.09
C ASP A 157 -5.06 -18.36 25.29
N GLU A 158 -6.34 -18.65 25.59
CA GLU A 158 -7.19 -18.17 26.70
C GLU A 158 -7.61 -16.68 26.61
N GLU A 159 -8.87 -16.32 26.33
CA GLU A 159 -10.05 -16.67 27.13
C GLU A 159 -11.30 -16.98 26.28
N GLU A 160 -11.67 -18.25 26.20
CA GLU A 160 -13.08 -18.65 26.29
C GLU A 160 -13.29 -19.06 27.76
N GLU A 161 -13.51 -18.09 28.65
CA GLU A 161 -14.13 -18.39 29.95
C GLU A 161 -15.66 -18.41 29.72
N ASP A 162 -16.20 -19.63 29.76
CA ASP A 162 -17.61 -19.94 29.93
C ASP A 162 -18.28 -19.01 30.96
N LEU A 163 -19.33 -18.29 30.55
CA LEU A 163 -20.51 -17.99 31.38
C LEU A 163 -21.78 -17.80 30.53
#